data_AF-A0A5Q4G940-F1
#
_entry.id   AF-A0A5Q4G940-F1
#
_cell.length_a   1.000
_cell.length_b   1.000
_cell.length_c   1.000
_cell.angle_alpha   90.00
_cell.angle_beta   90.00
_cell.angle_gamma   90.00
#
_symmetry.space_group_name_H-M   'P 1'
#
loop_
_entity.id
_entity.type
_entity.pdbx_description
1 polymer ?
#
loop_
_entity_poly.entity_id
_entity_poly.type
_entity_poly.pdbx_seq_one_letter_code
_entity_poly.pdbx_strand_id
1 'polypeptide(L)' 'MTIRSSPRHGCCGGTVGVPVAEPGPPTDAAAFDAIERDGVRIYVERGLVTTEHEAITVGVDGFGPLRSLWVQGFDITM' A
#
# COMPACT_ATOMS: atom_id res chain seq x y z
N MET A 1 -8.26 -5.83 -2.91
CA MET A 1 -7.30 -4.75 -3.23
C MET A 1 -5.93 -5.21 -2.82
N THR A 2 -4.88 -4.63 -3.40
CA THR A 2 -3.49 -5.03 -3.15
C THR A 2 -2.71 -3.85 -2.59
N ILE A 3 -1.89 -4.09 -1.57
CA ILE A 3 -0.92 -3.15 -1.02
C ILE A 3 0.46 -3.75 -1.19
N ARG A 4 1.36 -3.02 -1.85
CA ARG A 4 2.72 -3.48 -2.14
C ARG A 4 3.73 -2.34 -2.03
N SER A 5 5.01 -2.68 -1.90
CA SER A 5 6.11 -1.73 -1.98
C SER A 5 6.44 -1.45 -3.45
N SER A 6 6.46 -0.17 -3.82
CA SER A 6 6.97 0.28 -5.11
C SER A 6 8.28 1.02 -4.91
N PRO A 7 9.39 0.59 -5.56
CA PRO A 7 10.63 1.33 -5.50
C PRO A 7 10.44 2.71 -6.14
N ARG A 8 10.87 3.75 -5.44
CA ARG A 8 10.98 5.12 -5.94
C ARG A 8 12.43 5.55 -5.84
N HIS A 9 12.96 6.08 -6.93
CA HIS A 9 14.34 6.54 -7.01
C HIS A 9 14.42 8.00 -6.61
N GLY A 10 15.34 8.31 -5.70
CA GLY A 10 15.70 9.67 -5.32
C GLY A 10 16.68 10.27 -6.33
N CYS A 11 16.69 11.60 -6.41
CA CYS A 11 17.61 12.35 -7.26
C CYS A 11 19.10 12.04 -6.95
N CYS A 12 19.41 11.66 -5.71
CA CYS A 12 20.76 11.33 -5.26
C CYS A 12 21.14 9.83 -5.41
N GLY A 13 20.37 9.04 -6.17
CA GLY A 13 20.64 7.61 -6.41
C GLY A 13 20.15 6.66 -5.31
N GLY A 14 19.45 7.16 -4.29
CA GLY A 14 18.77 6.32 -3.30
C GLY A 14 17.54 5.63 -3.86
N THR A 15 17.16 4.48 -3.31
CA THR A 15 15.88 3.81 -3.59
C THR A 15 15.13 3.61 -2.30
N VAL A 16 13.87 4.05 -2.27
CA VAL A 16 12.96 3.86 -1.14
C VAL A 16 11.75 3.05 -1.60
N GLY A 17 11.32 2.09 -0.80
CA GLY A 17 10.06 1.39 -1.01
C GLY A 17 8.91 2.23 -0.51
N VAL A 18 8.02 2.68 -1.40
CA VAL A 18 6.83 3.45 -1.04
C VAL A 18 5.62 2.52 -1.12
N PRO A 19 4.77 2.44 -0.08
CA PRO A 19 3.54 1.65 -0.17
C PRO A 19 2.64 2.23 -1.26
N VAL A 20 2.10 1.35 -2.10
CA VAL A 20 1.10 1.68 -3.13
C VAL A 20 -0.10 0.75 -2.99
N ALA A 21 -1.30 1.29 -3.20
CA ALA A 21 -2.54 0.54 -3.20
C ALA A 21 -3.08 0.43 -4.63
N GLU A 22 -3.37 -0.80 -5.05
CA GLU A 22 -3.87 -1.13 -6.38
C GLU A 22 -5.27 -1.77 -6.30
N PRO A 23 -6.18 -1.44 -7.23
CA PRO A 23 -7.48 -2.09 -7.31
C PRO A 23 -7.34 -3.55 -7.76
N GLY A 24 -8.15 -4.44 -7.18
CA GLY A 24 -8.17 -5.87 -7.53
C GLY A 24 -7.26 -6.75 -6.67
N PRO A 25 -7.22 -8.07 -6.94
CA PRO A 25 -6.28 -9.00 -6.34
C PRO A 25 -4.91 -8.96 -7.05
N PRO A 26 -3.81 -9.33 -6.38
CA PRO A 26 -2.51 -9.48 -7.03
C PRO A 26 -2.54 -10.66 -8.01
N THR A 27 -1.70 -10.59 -9.04
CA THR A 27 -1.52 -11.70 -10.00
C THR A 27 -0.94 -12.95 -9.35
N ASP A 28 -0.06 -12.78 -8.36
CA ASP A 28 0.50 -13.85 -7.55
C ASP A 28 0.15 -13.62 -6.07
N ALA A 29 -0.82 -14.37 -5.56
CA ALA A 29 -1.26 -14.26 -4.17
C ALA A 29 -0.27 -14.90 -3.18
N ALA A 30 0.69 -15.72 -3.62
CA ALA A 30 1.60 -16.43 -2.72
C ALA A 30 2.59 -15.48 -2.01
N ALA A 31 2.89 -14.32 -2.61
CA ALA A 31 3.76 -13.29 -2.03
C ALA A 31 3.06 -12.35 -1.04
N PHE A 32 1.75 -12.53 -0.84
CA PHE A 32 0.91 -11.62 -0.06
C PHE A 32 0.25 -12.34 1.12
N ASP A 33 0.05 -11.61 2.20
CA ASP A 33 -0.88 -11.97 3.26
C ASP A 33 -2.25 -11.37 2.95
N ALA A 34 -3.28 -12.21 3.07
CA ALA A 34 -4.65 -11.77 2.84
C ALA A 34 -5.32 -11.47 4.18
N ILE A 35 -5.76 -10.23 4.35
CA ILE A 35 -6.57 -9.80 5.49
C ILE A 35 -7.95 -9.37 5.00
N GLU A 36 -8.95 -9.48 5.88
CA GLU A 36 -10.31 -9.02 5.61
C GLU A 36 -10.66 -7.92 6.60
N ARG A 37 -11.09 -6.76 6.08
CA ARG A 37 -11.49 -5.59 6.86
C ARG A 37 -12.73 -4.98 6.23
N ASP A 38 -13.79 -4.79 7.02
CA ASP A 38 -15.06 -4.21 6.59
C ASP A 38 -15.64 -4.81 5.31
N GLY A 39 -15.52 -6.14 5.16
CA GLY A 39 -15.98 -6.89 3.98
C GLY A 39 -15.11 -6.71 2.73
N VAL A 40 -13.95 -6.04 2.85
CA VAL A 40 -12.97 -5.88 1.78
C VAL A 40 -11.78 -6.80 2.04
N ARG A 41 -11.48 -7.66 1.06
CA ARG A 41 -10.25 -8.45 1.07
C ARG A 41 -9.07 -7.61 0.58
N ILE A 42 -8.05 -7.51 1.43
CA ILE A 42 -6.82 -6.73 1.23
C ILE A 42 -5.66 -7.72 1.20
N TYR A 43 -4.84 -7.66 0.14
CA TYR A 43 -3.62 -8.44 -0.02
C TYR A 43 -2.44 -7.53 0.29
N VAL A 44 -1.67 -7.83 1.34
CA VAL A 44 -0.51 -7.05 1.78
C VAL A 44 0.75 -7.83 1.45
N GLU A 45 1.68 -7.22 0.71
CA GLU A 45 2.95 -7.87 0.38
C GLU A 45 3.73 -8.22 1.66
N ARG A 46 4.18 -9.47 1.82
CA ARG A 46 4.86 -9.92 3.05
C ARG A 46 6.15 -9.17 3.38
N GLY A 47 6.78 -8.58 2.37
CA GLY A 47 8.00 -7.78 2.52
C GLY A 47 7.73 -6.30 2.81
N LEU A 48 6.47 -5.88 2.94
CA LEU A 48 6.11 -4.52 3.30
C LEU A 48 6.45 -4.29 4.77
N VAL A 49 7.64 -3.72 5.03
CA VAL A 49 8.12 -3.42 6.38
C VAL A 49 7.22 -2.35 7.00
N THR A 50 6.29 -2.77 7.86
CA THR A 50 5.60 -1.92 8.81
C THR A 50 6.20 -2.18 10.17
N THR A 51 6.95 -1.22 10.70
CA THR A 51 7.37 -1.26 12.10
C THR A 51 6.12 -1.34 12.99
N GLU A 52 6.16 -2.04 14.12
CA GLU A 52 4.96 -2.32 14.95
C GLU A 52 4.19 -1.07 15.43
N HIS A 53 4.79 0.11 15.28
CA HIS A 53 4.22 1.42 15.62
C HIS A 53 3.78 2.26 14.41
N GLU A 54 3.98 1.80 13.18
CA GLU A 54 3.65 2.55 11.96
C GLU A 54 2.49 1.90 11.22
N ALA A 55 1.30 2.47 11.41
CA ALA A 55 0.11 2.05 10.70
C ALA A 55 0.10 2.64 9.28
N ILE A 56 -0.11 1.79 8.28
CA ILE A 56 -0.43 2.22 6.92
C ILE A 56 -1.91 2.57 6.86
N THR A 57 -2.22 3.79 6.45
CA THR A 57 -3.62 4.22 6.26
C THR A 57 -3.98 4.10 4.79
N VAL A 58 -5.09 3.42 4.50
CA VAL A 58 -5.63 3.29 3.15
C VAL A 58 -7.00 3.95 3.13
N GLY A 59 -7.23 4.80 2.15
CA GLY A 59 -8.48 5.53 1.99
C GLY A 59 -8.97 5.52 0.55
N VAL A 60 -10.25 5.84 0.39
CA VAL A 60 -10.87 6.04 -0.92
C VAL A 60 -11.54 7.40 -0.88
N ASP A 61 -11.06 8.32 -1.71
CA ASP A 61 -11.70 9.62 -1.92
C ASP A 61 -12.37 9.68 -3.29
N GLY A 62 -13.42 10.47 -3.43
CA GLY A 62 -14.11 10.58 -4.70
C GLY A 62 -15.18 11.67 -4.76
N PHE A 63 -15.50 12.08 -5.99
CA PHE A 63 -16.61 12.98 -6.31
C PHE A 63 -17.46 12.36 -7.43
N GLY A 64 -18.73 12.06 -7.13
CA GLY A 64 -19.61 11.36 -8.07
C GLY A 64 -19.09 9.96 -8.43
N PRO A 65 -19.01 9.58 -9.72
CA PRO A 65 -18.52 8.26 -10.14
C PRO A 65 -16.99 8.11 -10.07
N LEU A 66 -16.25 9.21 -9.87
CA LEU A 66 -14.79 9.20 -9.76
C LEU A 66 -14.40 8.80 -8.34
N ARG A 67 -13.62 7.73 -8.23
CA ARG A 67 -13.04 7.26 -6.97
C ARG A 67 -11.54 7.02 -7.15
N SER A 68 -10.76 7.48 -6.20
CA SER A 68 -9.32 7.30 -6.13
C SER A 68 -8.99 6.53 -4.86
N LEU A 69 -8.30 5.41 -5.01
CA LEU A 69 -7.72 4.67 -3.91
C LEU A 69 -6.35 5.29 -3.59
N TRP A 70 -6.13 5.66 -2.35
CA TRP A 70 -4.85 6.19 -1.89
C TRP A 70 -4.33 5.43 -0.69
N VAL A 71 -3.02 5.44 -0.54
CA VAL A 71 -2.33 4.89 0.62
C VAL A 71 -1.38 5.93 1.17
N GLN A 72 -1.45 6.13 2.48
CA GLN A 72 -0.55 6.97 3.23
C GLN A 72 0.33 6.06 4.07
N GLY A 73 1.62 6.09 3.77
CA GLY A 73 2.66 5.45 4.58
C GLY A 73 3.00 6.29 5.81
N PHE A 74 4.08 5.91 6.47
CA PHE A 74 4.61 6.62 7.63
C PHE A 74 5.35 7.92 7.25
N ASP A 75 5.37 8.86 8.18
CA ASP A 75 6.13 10.11 8.04
C ASP A 75 7.61 9.80 8.24
N ILE A 76 8.37 9.84 7.14
CA ILE A 76 9.84 9.84 7.19
C ILE A 76 10.28 11.25 7.58
N THR A 77 10.06 11.63 8.83
CA THR A 77 10.68 12.82 9.39
C THR A 77 12.19 12.56 9.43
N MET A 78 12.92 13.22 8.53
CA MET A 78 14.38 13.29 8.53
C MET A 78 14.83 14.61 9.17
#